data_AF-I3YH57-F1
#
_entry.id   AF-I3YH57-F1
#
_cell.length_a   1.000
_cell.length_b   1.000
_cell.length_c   1.000
_cell.angle_alpha   90.00
_cell.angle_beta   90.00
_cell.angle_gamma   90.00
#
_symmetry.space_group_name_H-M   'P 1'
#
loop_
_entity.id
_entity.type
_entity.pdbx_description
1 polymer ?
#
loop_
_entity_poly.entity_id
_entity_poly.type
_entity_poly.pdbx_seq_one_letter_code
_entity_poly.pdbx_strand_id
1 'polypeptide(L)'
;MFDKTENTIRYKWDPKTYTGFKLRFDADGAAKGGHCCFHVEDWTCRTVTNEWPCEDLNEALEVLNHFFTVDINNERERLSAWLPAEYRAAA
;
A
#
# COMPACT_ATOMS: atom_id res chain seq x y z
N MET A 1 -1.44 -12.63 -0.73
CA MET A 1 -2.24 -13.13 -1.88
C MET A 1 -2.75 -11.90 -2.60
N PHE A 2 -2.41 -11.75 -3.88
CA PHE A 2 -2.69 -10.57 -4.71
C PHE A 2 -4.17 -10.53 -5.10
N ASP A 3 -4.86 -9.43 -4.80
CA ASP A 3 -6.27 -9.23 -5.15
C ASP A 3 -6.37 -8.20 -6.28
N LYS A 4 -6.56 -8.69 -7.52
CA LYS A 4 -6.64 -7.85 -8.73
C LYS A 4 -7.84 -6.90 -8.73
N THR A 5 -8.82 -7.13 -7.88
CA THR A 5 -10.04 -6.34 -7.78
C THR A 5 -9.90 -5.14 -6.84
N GLU A 6 -8.92 -5.15 -5.94
CA GLU A 6 -8.76 -4.10 -4.92
C GLU A 6 -7.57 -3.15 -5.14
N ASN A 7 -6.69 -3.36 -6.13
CA ASN A 7 -5.41 -2.62 -6.24
C ASN A 7 -4.72 -2.50 -4.87
N THR A 8 -4.64 -3.62 -4.15
CA THR A 8 -4.05 -3.67 -2.80
C THR A 8 -3.01 -4.76 -2.65
N ILE A 9 -2.03 -4.50 -1.80
CA ILE A 9 -1.03 -5.46 -1.34
C ILE A 9 -1.20 -5.65 0.16
N ARG A 10 -1.27 -6.90 0.59
CA ARG A 10 -1.54 -7.25 1.99
C ARG A 10 -0.24 -7.68 2.69
N TYR A 11 0.04 -7.07 3.83
CA TYR A 11 1.20 -7.32 4.69
C TYR A 11 0.75 -7.95 6.00
N LYS A 12 1.48 -8.99 6.45
CA LYS A 12 1.19 -9.74 7.69
C LYS A 12 -0.30 -10.07 7.87
N TRP A 13 -0.95 -10.39 6.76
CA TRP A 13 -2.40 -10.60 6.70
C TRP A 13 -2.77 -11.98 7.22
N ASP A 14 -3.57 -12.03 8.28
CA ASP A 14 -4.18 -13.25 8.77
C ASP A 14 -5.57 -13.45 8.13
N PRO A 15 -5.77 -14.51 7.33
CA PRO A 15 -7.05 -14.74 6.66
C PRO A 15 -8.15 -15.25 7.59
N LYS A 16 -7.84 -15.69 8.83
CA LYS A 16 -8.84 -16.16 9.78
C LYS A 16 -9.46 -14.99 10.53
N THR A 17 -8.65 -14.04 10.99
CA THR A 17 -9.10 -12.87 11.74
C THR A 17 -9.32 -11.65 10.85
N TYR A 18 -8.87 -11.68 9.59
CA TYR A 18 -8.88 -10.52 8.69
C TYR A 18 -8.19 -9.31 9.35
N THR A 19 -7.06 -9.62 9.99
CA THR A 19 -6.19 -8.64 10.65
C THR A 19 -4.88 -8.56 9.90
N GLY A 20 -4.32 -7.36 9.77
CA GLY A 20 -3.06 -7.11 9.10
C GLY A 20 -3.08 -5.77 8.41
N PHE A 21 -2.11 -5.53 7.55
CA PHE A 21 -1.97 -4.24 6.88
C PHE A 21 -2.26 -4.39 5.39
N LYS A 22 -2.86 -3.37 4.79
CA LYS A 22 -3.03 -3.28 3.33
C LYS A 22 -2.40 -1.98 2.83
N LEU A 23 -1.65 -2.07 1.75
CA LEU A 23 -1.25 -0.93 0.95
C LEU A 23 -2.17 -0.86 -0.26
N ARG A 24 -2.96 0.21 -0.37
CA ARG A 24 -3.88 0.48 -1.47
C ARG A 24 -3.30 1.57 -2.36
N PHE A 25 -3.43 1.40 -3.68
CA PHE A 25 -3.13 2.46 -4.64
C PHE A 25 -4.43 3.02 -5.23
N ASP A 26 -4.64 4.31 -5.02
CA ASP A 26 -5.79 5.05 -5.52
C ASP A 26 -5.46 5.67 -6.88
N ALA A 27 -5.74 4.91 -7.94
CA ALA A 27 -5.46 5.33 -9.31
C ALA A 27 -6.33 6.51 -9.77
N ASP A 28 -7.53 6.68 -9.21
CA ASP A 28 -8.44 7.78 -9.54
C ASP A 28 -7.95 9.11 -8.94
N GLY A 29 -7.49 9.09 -7.69
CA GLY A 29 -6.79 10.20 -7.06
C GLY A 29 -5.53 10.58 -7.83
N ALA A 30 -4.73 9.60 -8.22
CA ALA A 30 -3.52 9.81 -9.01
C ALA A 30 -3.81 10.41 -10.39
N ALA A 31 -4.87 9.98 -11.07
CA ALA A 31 -5.27 10.49 -12.38
C ALA A 31 -5.82 11.92 -12.34
N LYS A 32 -6.39 12.33 -11.19
CA LYS A 32 -6.94 13.68 -10.98
C LYS A 32 -5.88 14.70 -10.51
N GLY A 33 -4.61 14.29 -10.42
CA GLY A 33 -3.54 15.13 -9.87
C GLY A 33 -3.59 15.27 -8.35
N GLY A 34 -4.23 14.31 -7.67
CA GLY A 34 -4.32 14.27 -6.22
C GLY A 34 -2.98 13.96 -5.57
N HIS A 35 -2.59 14.81 -4.63
CA HIS A 35 -1.62 14.48 -3.58
C HIS A 35 -2.28 13.41 -2.70
N CYS A 36 -1.60 12.28 -2.43
CA CYS A 36 -2.11 11.06 -1.76
C CYS A 36 -2.66 9.98 -2.71
N CYS A 37 -1.76 9.25 -3.38
CA CYS A 37 -2.11 8.12 -4.23
C CYS A 37 -2.00 6.77 -3.50
N PHE A 38 -1.34 6.74 -2.33
CA PHE A 38 -1.07 5.52 -1.58
C PHE A 38 -1.77 5.58 -0.23
N HIS A 39 -2.39 4.49 0.20
CA HIS A 39 -3.01 4.41 1.53
C HIS A 39 -2.51 3.16 2.23
N VAL A 40 -1.91 3.33 3.40
CA VAL A 40 -1.62 2.21 4.30
C VAL A 40 -2.79 2.08 5.26
N GLU A 41 -3.46 0.95 5.25
CA GLU A 41 -4.61 0.64 6.08
C GLU A 41 -4.23 -0.47 7.07
N ASP A 42 -4.35 -0.20 8.36
CA ASP A 42 -4.37 -1.23 9.40
C ASP A 42 -5.77 -1.81 9.50
N TRP A 43 -5.89 -3.11 9.32
CA TRP A 43 -7.12 -3.85 9.42
C TRP A 43 -7.10 -4.69 10.69
N THR A 44 -8.17 -4.58 11.47
CA THR A 44 -8.45 -5.47 12.60
C THR A 44 -9.88 -5.96 12.50
N CYS A 45 -10.07 -7.28 12.40
CA CYS A 45 -11.39 -7.90 12.35
C CYS A 45 -12.30 -7.36 11.21
N ARG A 46 -11.77 -7.28 9.97
CA ARG A 46 -12.48 -6.75 8.78
C ARG A 46 -12.83 -5.25 8.82
N THR A 47 -12.29 -4.51 9.77
CA THR A 47 -12.49 -3.06 9.89
C THR A 47 -11.13 -2.36 9.80
N VAL A 48 -11.07 -1.27 9.06
CA VAL A 48 -9.90 -0.38 9.06
C VAL A 48 -9.88 0.36 10.40
N THR A 49 -8.86 0.07 11.21
CA THR A 49 -8.63 0.71 12.50
C THR A 49 -7.85 2.00 12.35
N ASN A 50 -6.84 2.00 11.47
CA ASN A 50 -6.05 3.16 11.13
C ASN A 50 -5.84 3.24 9.62
N GLU A 51 -5.85 4.46 9.08
CA GLU A 51 -5.47 4.74 7.70
C GLU A 51 -4.41 5.84 7.70
N TRP A 52 -3.34 5.65 6.93
CA TRP A 52 -2.33 6.65 6.66
C TRP A 52 -2.36 6.97 5.16
N PRO A 53 -2.88 8.14 4.76
CA PRO A 53 -2.75 8.63 3.40
C PRO A 53 -1.29 9.05 3.16
N CYS A 54 -0.71 8.58 2.06
CA CYS A 54 0.67 8.80 1.70
C CYS A 54 0.76 9.39 0.29
N GLU A 55 1.56 10.45 0.14
CA GLU A 55 1.74 11.11 -1.16
C GLU A 55 2.48 10.20 -2.15
N ASP A 56 3.55 9.57 -1.67
CA ASP A 56 4.44 8.73 -2.46
C ASP A 56 4.57 7.30 -1.90
N LEU A 57 5.04 6.39 -2.76
CA LEU A 57 5.32 5.01 -2.38
C LEU A 57 6.36 4.93 -1.25
N ASN A 58 7.35 5.83 -1.24
CA ASN A 58 8.39 5.83 -0.24
C ASN A 58 7.83 6.11 1.16
N GLU A 59 6.93 7.08 1.29
CA GLU A 59 6.28 7.42 2.56
C GLU A 59 5.43 6.24 3.08
N ALA A 60 4.69 5.59 2.18
CA ALA A 60 3.93 4.39 2.52
C ALA A 60 4.83 3.24 2.99
N LEU A 61 6.00 3.08 2.37
CA LEU A 61 7.02 2.10 2.78
C LEU A 61 7.65 2.46 4.12
N GLU A 62 7.86 3.73 4.43
CA GLU A 62 8.37 4.19 5.73
C GLU A 62 7.37 3.87 6.85
N VAL A 63 6.07 4.08 6.62
CA VAL A 63 5.01 3.68 7.56
C VAL A 63 5.06 2.17 7.77
N LEU A 64 5.10 1.37 6.70
CA LEU A 64 5.20 -0.09 6.81
C LEU A 64 6.48 -0.55 7.52
N ASN A 65 7.60 0.14 7.29
CA ASN A 65 8.88 -0.15 7.92
C ASN A 65 8.85 0.12 9.43
N HIS A 66 8.13 1.16 9.86
CA HIS A 66 7.93 1.45 11.28
C HIS A 66 7.25 0.29 12.02
N PHE A 67 6.29 -0.40 11.38
CA PHE A 67 5.54 -1.49 12.01
C PHE A 67 6.18 -2.87 11.88
N PHE A 68 6.83 -3.16 10.75
CA PHE A 68 7.22 -4.53 10.40
C PHE A 68 8.68 -4.73 10.05
N THR A 69 9.51 -3.67 10.08
CA THR A 69 10.89 -3.70 9.59
C THR A 69 10.93 -4.34 8.19
N VAL A 70 10.42 -3.61 7.20
CA VAL A 70 10.39 -4.09 5.81
C VAL A 70 11.65 -3.65 5.09
N ASP A 71 12.16 -4.50 4.19
CA ASP A 71 13.27 -4.10 3.32
C ASP A 71 12.73 -3.16 2.24
N ILE A 72 12.93 -1.85 2.46
CA ILE A 72 12.36 -0.79 1.60
C ILE A 72 12.83 -0.94 0.15
N ASN A 73 14.10 -1.30 -0.08
CA ASN A 73 14.63 -1.45 -1.45
C ASN A 73 13.96 -2.61 -2.18
N ASN A 74 13.88 -3.78 -1.53
CA ASN A 74 13.26 -4.95 -2.13
C ASN A 74 11.74 -4.77 -2.33
N GLU A 75 11.04 -4.13 -1.38
CA GLU A 75 9.62 -3.83 -1.55
C GLU A 75 9.39 -2.77 -2.61
N ARG A 76 10.24 -1.75 -2.71
CA ARG A 76 10.15 -0.76 -3.79
C ARG A 76 10.27 -1.41 -5.16
N GLU A 77 11.22 -2.32 -5.36
CA GLU A 77 11.31 -3.08 -6.62
C GLU A 77 10.03 -3.89 -6.88
N ARG A 78 9.52 -4.60 -5.86
CA ARG A 78 8.29 -5.41 -6.00
C ARG A 78 7.06 -4.55 -6.30
N LEU A 79 6.95 -3.39 -5.67
CA LEU A 79 5.87 -2.43 -5.82
C LEU A 79 5.96 -1.67 -7.13
N SER A 80 7.18 -1.35 -7.60
CA SER A 80 7.41 -0.77 -8.91
C SER A 80 6.96 -1.69 -10.05
N ALA A 81 7.04 -3.01 -9.86
CA ALA A 81 6.52 -3.99 -10.83
C ALA A 81 4.99 -4.15 -10.75
N TRP A 82 4.40 -3.78 -9.61
CA TRP A 82 2.96 -3.80 -9.38
C TRP A 82 2.26 -2.54 -9.89
N LEU A 83 2.91 -1.38 -9.80
CA LEU A 83 2.36 -0.10 -10.24
C LEU A 83 2.21 -0.02 -11.76
N PRO A 84 1.14 0.61 -12.28
CA PRO A 84 1.00 0.88 -13.71
C PRO A 84 2.21 1.68 -14.22
N ALA A 85 2.64 1.40 -15.46
CA ALA A 85 3.85 1.98 -16.02
C ALA A 85 3.90 3.52 -15.97
N GLU A 86 2.73 4.17 -16.04
CA GLU A 86 2.56 5.61 -15.97
C GLU A 86 2.93 6.20 -14.60
N TYR A 87 2.86 5.41 -13.53
CA TYR A 87 3.20 5.82 -12.15
C TYR A 87 4.53 5.23 -11.67
N ARG A 88 5.23 4.43 -12.49
CA ARG A 88 6.57 3.90 -12.18
C ARG A 88 7.66 4.96 -12.21
N ALA A 89 7.43 6.09 -12.88
CA ALA A 89 8.42 7.15 -13.05
C ALA A 89 8.53 8.11 -11.85
N ALA A 90 7.55 8.09 -10.94
CA ALA A 90 7.54 8.89 -9.70
C ALA A 90 7.96 8.08 -8.46
N ALA A 91 8.28 6.79 -8.63
CA ALA A 91 8.58 5.85 -7.55
C ALA A 91 10.07 5.76 -7.20
#